data_AF-A0AAW1YXV0-F1
#
_entry.id   AF-A0AAW1YXV0-F1
#
_cell.length_a   1.000
_cell.length_b   1.000
_cell.length_c   1.000
_cell.angle_alpha   90.00
_cell.angle_beta   90.00
_cell.angle_gamma   90.00
#
_symmetry.space_group_name_H-M   'P 1'
#
loop_
_entity.id
_entity.type
_entity.pdbx_description
1 polymer ?
#
loop_
_entity_poly.entity_id
_entity_poly.type
_entity_poly.pdbx_seq_one_letter_code
_entity_poly.pdbx_strand_id
1 'polypeptide(L)'
;MWTVVGVVCLSQCIMGQLLGARSKGALPQFICSIPGLPGAPGKTGPPGPPGEDGHVGIPGRDGRDGRKGEKGEKGDPGLRGRVGPTGKLGERGERGFIGKRGPEGDPGDLGPPGAPGRLGQKGDKGQRGPPGEPGVCRCGSLVPKSAFSVGITSSYPTEQAPIKFNKVLFNEGGHYNPETGKFICAYPGIYYFSYDITLANKHLAIGLVQNGQYRIKTFDANTGNHDVASGSTVMFLNPEDEVWLEIFYRDQNGLFADPGWTDSLFSGFLLYADTNYMDTLAEDYK
;
A
#
# COMPACT_ATOMS: atom_id res chain seq x y z
N MET A 1 -45.09 -52.78 51.20
CA MET A 1 -45.29 -51.47 50.54
C MET A 1 -44.20 -50.55 51.08
N TRP A 2 -43.42 -49.87 50.24
CA TRP A 2 -42.13 -49.18 50.52
C TRP A 2 -40.82 -49.93 50.14
N THR A 3 -40.85 -50.71 49.06
CA THR A 3 -39.62 -51.20 48.39
C THR A 3 -39.67 -51.03 46.86
N VAL A 4 -40.40 -50.03 46.35
CA VAL A 4 -40.56 -49.79 44.89
C VAL A 4 -40.37 -48.32 44.48
N VAL A 5 -39.92 -47.42 45.37
CA VAL A 5 -39.73 -45.99 45.02
C VAL A 5 -38.24 -45.61 44.83
N GLY A 6 -37.30 -46.51 45.09
CA GLY A 6 -35.85 -46.23 45.08
C GLY A 6 -35.10 -46.51 43.77
N VAL A 7 -35.76 -46.90 42.67
CA VAL A 7 -35.07 -47.36 41.43
C VAL A 7 -35.43 -46.55 40.19
N VAL A 8 -36.37 -45.58 40.26
CA VAL A 8 -36.77 -44.77 39.08
C VAL A 8 -36.04 -43.42 39.00
N CYS A 9 -35.24 -43.04 39.99
CA CYS A 9 -34.47 -41.77 39.97
C CYS A 9 -32.98 -41.95 39.59
N LEU A 10 -32.55 -43.16 39.25
CA LEU A 10 -31.15 -43.47 38.92
C LEU A 10 -30.92 -43.86 37.45
N SER A 11 -31.97 -43.92 36.62
CA SER A 11 -31.86 -44.21 35.19
C SER A 11 -32.11 -43.01 34.26
N GLN A 12 -32.38 -41.81 34.80
CA GLN A 12 -32.55 -40.57 34.00
C GLN A 12 -31.34 -39.62 34.02
N CYS A 13 -30.22 -40.00 34.64
CA CYS A 13 -28.99 -39.19 34.58
C CYS A 13 -27.90 -39.75 33.65
N ILE A 14 -28.15 -40.87 32.96
CA ILE A 14 -27.14 -41.50 32.06
C ILE A 14 -27.48 -41.28 30.56
N MET A 15 -28.60 -40.63 30.23
CA MET A 15 -28.99 -40.37 28.83
C MET A 15 -29.35 -38.89 28.56
N GLY A 16 -28.64 -37.96 29.20
CA GLY A 16 -28.89 -36.51 29.10
C GLY A 16 -27.71 -35.65 28.66
N GLN A 17 -26.54 -36.23 28.37
CA GLN A 17 -25.33 -35.46 28.00
C GLN A 17 -24.67 -35.94 26.70
N LEU A 18 -25.46 -36.35 25.70
CA LEU A 18 -24.93 -36.67 24.37
C LEU A 18 -25.22 -35.62 23.30
N LEU A 19 -25.76 -34.45 23.67
CA LEU A 19 -25.98 -33.32 22.76
C LEU A 19 -25.70 -32.01 23.49
N GLY A 20 -24.43 -31.63 23.63
CA GLY A 20 -24.11 -30.37 24.28
C GLY A 20 -22.66 -30.09 24.61
N ALA A 21 -21.69 -30.59 23.85
CA ALA A 21 -20.29 -30.18 24.00
C ALA A 21 -19.54 -30.31 22.68
N ARG A 22 -19.99 -29.58 21.65
CA ARG A 22 -19.12 -29.17 20.54
C ARG A 22 -19.01 -27.65 20.58
N SER A 23 -18.46 -27.14 21.69
CA SER A 23 -17.78 -25.85 21.67
C SER A 23 -16.56 -26.07 20.76
N LYS A 24 -16.73 -25.76 19.48
CA LYS A 24 -15.58 -25.47 18.62
C LYS A 24 -14.77 -24.44 19.39
N GLY A 25 -13.55 -24.79 19.78
CA GLY A 25 -12.55 -23.82 20.20
C GLY A 25 -12.36 -22.85 19.06
N ALA A 26 -13.16 -21.78 19.04
CA ALA A 26 -12.83 -20.58 18.32
C ALA A 26 -11.69 -19.97 19.13
N LEU A 27 -10.45 -20.29 18.71
CA LEU A 27 -9.33 -19.37 18.90
C LEU A 27 -9.86 -17.97 18.59
N PRO A 28 -9.58 -16.95 19.42
CA PRO A 28 -9.94 -15.59 19.06
C PRO A 28 -9.33 -15.31 17.69
N GLN A 29 -10.18 -15.27 16.67
CA GLN A 29 -9.77 -15.02 15.31
C GLN A 29 -9.55 -13.51 15.26
N PHE A 30 -8.39 -13.08 15.76
CA PHE A 30 -7.94 -11.71 15.61
C PHE A 30 -7.77 -11.47 14.12
N ILE A 31 -8.77 -10.82 13.51
CA ILE A 31 -8.68 -10.31 12.15
C ILE A 31 -7.77 -9.10 12.25
N CYS A 32 -6.46 -9.33 12.10
CA CYS A 32 -5.55 -8.26 11.76
C CYS A 32 -5.94 -7.78 10.36
N SER A 33 -6.23 -6.49 10.21
CA SER A 33 -6.59 -5.89 8.93
C SER A 33 -5.52 -4.87 8.57
N ILE A 34 -4.34 -5.36 8.16
CA ILE A 34 -3.33 -4.51 7.52
C ILE A 34 -3.82 -4.24 6.08
N PRO A 35 -4.01 -2.97 5.67
CA PRO A 35 -4.31 -2.66 4.28
C PRO A 35 -3.19 -3.18 3.36
N GLY A 36 -3.54 -3.95 2.34
CA GLY A 36 -2.58 -4.44 1.34
C GLY A 36 -2.02 -3.32 0.47
N LEU A 37 -0.94 -3.60 -0.24
CA LEU A 37 -0.34 -2.65 -1.20
C LEU A 37 -1.37 -2.26 -2.28
N PRO A 38 -1.38 -1.00 -2.75
CA PRO A 38 -2.20 -0.59 -3.89
C PRO A 38 -1.93 -1.49 -5.10
N GLY A 39 -3.00 -1.93 -5.79
CA GLY A 39 -2.87 -2.71 -7.02
C GLY A 39 -2.13 -1.94 -8.12
N ALA A 40 -1.47 -2.67 -9.03
CA ALA A 40 -0.75 -2.07 -10.14
C ALA A 40 -1.66 -1.18 -11.01
N PRO A 41 -1.12 -0.12 -11.64
CA PRO A 41 -1.88 0.70 -12.60
C PRO A 41 -2.51 -0.17 -13.70
N GLY A 42 -3.76 0.15 -14.06
CA GLY A 42 -4.45 -0.54 -15.14
C GLY A 42 -3.79 -0.30 -16.50
N LYS A 43 -4.04 -1.20 -17.46
CA LYS A 43 -3.49 -1.08 -18.81
C LYS A 43 -4.06 0.14 -19.54
N THR A 44 -3.20 0.84 -20.30
CA THR A 44 -3.60 1.93 -21.20
C THR A 44 -4.63 1.43 -22.21
N GLY A 45 -5.66 2.24 -22.48
CA GLY A 45 -6.66 1.93 -23.51
C GLY A 45 -6.06 1.91 -24.92
N PRO A 46 -6.70 1.23 -25.88
CA PRO A 46 -6.22 1.22 -27.26
C PRO A 46 -6.29 2.62 -27.90
N PRO A 47 -5.43 2.92 -28.90
CA PRO A 47 -5.56 4.13 -29.71
C PRO A 47 -6.92 4.21 -30.40
N GLY A 48 -7.45 5.42 -30.57
CA GLY A 48 -8.68 5.64 -31.33
C GLY A 48 -8.48 5.38 -32.83
N PRO A 49 -9.57 5.14 -33.58
CA PRO A 49 -9.48 4.90 -35.02
C PRO A 49 -8.92 6.13 -35.78
N PRO A 50 -8.23 5.93 -36.91
CA PRO A 50 -7.80 7.01 -37.79
C PRO A 50 -8.96 7.89 -38.26
N GLY A 51 -8.69 9.16 -38.54
CA GLY A 51 -9.66 10.08 -39.13
C GLY A 51 -10.01 9.70 -40.57
N GLU A 52 -11.18 10.13 -41.04
CA GLU A 52 -11.60 9.93 -42.43
C GLU A 52 -10.81 10.82 -43.41
N ASP A 53 -10.57 10.30 -44.61
CA ASP A 53 -9.89 11.02 -45.69
C ASP A 53 -10.69 12.25 -46.15
N GLY A 54 -9.98 13.30 -46.54
CA GLY A 54 -10.58 14.52 -47.06
C GLY A 54 -11.28 14.29 -48.41
N HIS A 55 -12.33 15.07 -48.69
CA HIS A 55 -13.04 14.99 -49.96
C HIS A 55 -12.20 15.51 -51.14
N VAL A 56 -12.36 14.92 -52.33
CA VAL A 56 -11.71 15.35 -53.56
C VAL A 56 -12.18 16.76 -53.95
N GLY A 57 -11.25 17.62 -54.39
CA GLY A 57 -11.54 18.99 -54.82
C GLY A 57 -12.46 19.04 -56.06
N ILE A 58 -13.20 20.14 -56.20
CA ILE A 58 -14.14 20.34 -57.31
C ILE A 58 -13.34 20.58 -58.61
N PRO A 59 -13.75 20.03 -59.78
CA PRO A 59 -13.11 20.30 -61.06
C PRO A 59 -13.01 21.80 -61.39
N GLY A 60 -11.93 22.20 -62.06
CA GLY A 60 -11.73 23.57 -62.54
C GLY A 60 -12.79 24.02 -63.55
N ARG A 61 -12.95 25.33 -63.74
CA ARG A 61 -13.88 25.87 -64.75
C ARG A 61 -13.25 25.81 -66.14
N ASP A 62 -14.07 25.58 -67.16
CA ASP A 62 -13.65 25.57 -68.56
C ASP A 62 -13.03 26.91 -68.98
N GLY A 63 -12.02 26.85 -69.86
CA GLY A 63 -11.34 28.02 -70.44
C GLY A 63 -12.27 28.87 -71.32
N ARG A 64 -11.93 30.14 -71.53
CA ARG A 64 -12.73 31.04 -72.40
C ARG A 64 -12.42 30.79 -73.88
N ASP A 65 -13.44 30.87 -74.73
CA ASP A 65 -13.31 30.74 -76.19
C ASP A 65 -12.33 31.77 -76.79
N GLY A 66 -11.53 31.32 -77.76
CA GLY A 66 -10.57 32.17 -78.50
C GLY A 66 -11.24 33.24 -79.36
N ARG A 67 -10.58 34.41 -79.51
CA ARG A 67 -11.10 35.53 -80.33
C ARG A 67 -11.08 35.21 -81.83
N LYS A 68 -12.12 35.64 -82.55
CA LYS A 68 -12.26 35.46 -84.02
C LYS A 68 -11.19 36.26 -84.78
N GLY A 69 -10.53 35.63 -85.76
CA GLY A 69 -9.48 36.26 -86.57
C GLY A 69 -9.99 37.40 -87.48
N GLU A 70 -9.11 38.34 -87.81
CA GLU A 70 -9.41 39.52 -88.63
C GLU A 70 -9.72 39.19 -90.11
N LYS A 71 -10.50 40.04 -90.78
CA LYS A 71 -11.03 39.83 -92.14
C LYS A 71 -10.01 40.29 -93.20
N GLY A 72 -9.73 39.45 -94.22
CA GLY A 72 -8.79 39.76 -95.30
C GLY A 72 -9.21 40.93 -96.21
N GLU A 73 -8.23 41.62 -96.78
CA GLU A 73 -8.41 42.80 -97.65
C GLU A 73 -8.96 42.48 -99.05
N LYS A 74 -9.56 43.49 -99.72
CA LYS A 74 -10.33 43.37 -100.97
C LYS A 74 -9.45 43.59 -102.20
N GLY A 75 -9.60 42.77 -103.25
CA GLY A 75 -8.86 42.91 -104.52
C GLY A 75 -9.33 44.05 -105.42
N ASP A 76 -8.43 44.58 -106.25
CA ASP A 76 -8.60 45.79 -107.06
C ASP A 76 -9.38 45.60 -108.38
N PRO A 77 -10.01 46.66 -108.97
CA PRO A 77 -10.87 46.55 -110.15
C PRO A 77 -10.12 46.44 -111.49
N GLY A 78 -10.68 45.68 -112.45
CA GLY A 78 -10.16 45.55 -113.82
C GLY A 78 -10.46 46.75 -114.74
N LEU A 79 -9.53 47.06 -115.65
CA LEU A 79 -9.50 48.23 -116.55
C LEU A 79 -10.39 48.11 -117.81
N ARG A 80 -10.78 49.27 -118.37
CA ARG A 80 -11.77 49.50 -119.46
C ARG A 80 -11.16 49.52 -120.88
N GLY A 81 -11.81 48.92 -121.88
CA GLY A 81 -11.40 48.95 -123.31
C GLY A 81 -12.56 49.01 -124.34
N ARG A 82 -12.32 49.61 -125.53
CA ARG A 82 -13.25 50.17 -126.55
C ARG A 82 -13.77 49.18 -127.65
N VAL A 83 -14.69 49.69 -128.48
CA VAL A 83 -15.68 49.13 -129.45
C VAL A 83 -15.14 48.33 -130.67
N GLY A 84 -15.79 47.20 -131.01
CA GLY A 84 -15.68 46.38 -132.24
C GLY A 84 -16.19 44.93 -132.04
N PRO A 85 -16.66 44.17 -133.05
CA PRO A 85 -17.83 43.26 -132.93
C PRO A 85 -17.59 41.89 -132.24
N THR A 86 -18.72 41.28 -131.86
CA THR A 86 -18.98 40.12 -130.99
C THR A 86 -18.07 38.88 -131.15
N GLY A 87 -17.40 38.48 -130.05
CA GLY A 87 -17.20 37.06 -129.68
C GLY A 87 -15.83 36.62 -129.11
N LYS A 88 -15.63 36.71 -127.79
CA LYS A 88 -15.22 35.64 -126.82
C LYS A 88 -14.93 36.25 -125.43
N LEU A 89 -15.38 35.54 -124.39
CA LEU A 89 -15.46 35.94 -122.96
C LEU A 89 -14.08 36.19 -122.32
N GLY A 90 -13.88 37.33 -121.66
CA GLY A 90 -12.71 37.58 -120.81
C GLY A 90 -12.84 36.91 -119.43
N GLU A 91 -11.73 36.33 -118.94
CA GLU A 91 -11.67 35.44 -117.78
C GLU A 91 -12.01 36.11 -116.43
N ARG A 92 -12.59 35.32 -115.52
CA ARG A 92 -12.96 35.70 -114.15
C ARG A 92 -11.70 35.84 -113.29
N GLY A 93 -11.53 36.99 -112.62
CA GLY A 93 -10.44 37.21 -111.65
C GLY A 93 -10.45 36.20 -110.51
N GLU A 94 -9.26 35.80 -110.06
CA GLU A 94 -9.05 34.81 -108.99
C GLU A 94 -9.56 35.29 -107.62
N ARG A 95 -10.00 34.33 -106.80
CA ARG A 95 -10.56 34.55 -105.46
C ARG A 95 -9.43 34.79 -104.45
N GLY A 96 -9.52 35.84 -103.63
CA GLY A 96 -8.56 36.11 -102.54
C GLY A 96 -8.47 34.97 -101.50
N PHE A 97 -7.30 34.84 -100.86
CA PHE A 97 -6.99 33.78 -99.90
C PHE A 97 -7.79 33.89 -98.59
N ILE A 98 -8.10 32.73 -97.99
CA ILE A 98 -8.78 32.62 -96.68
C ILE A 98 -7.80 33.00 -95.56
N GLY A 99 -8.23 33.85 -94.62
CA GLY A 99 -7.43 34.24 -93.44
C GLY A 99 -7.08 33.05 -92.53
N LYS A 100 -5.94 33.11 -91.84
CA LYS A 100 -5.46 32.03 -90.95
C LYS A 100 -6.36 31.88 -89.70
N ARG A 101 -6.51 30.64 -89.21
CA ARG A 101 -7.22 30.32 -87.95
C ARG A 101 -6.50 31.00 -86.78
N GLY A 102 -7.25 31.59 -85.84
CA GLY A 102 -6.70 32.15 -84.60
C GLY A 102 -6.10 31.07 -83.68
N PRO A 103 -5.25 31.44 -82.71
CA PRO A 103 -4.67 30.49 -81.75
C PRO A 103 -5.74 29.85 -80.85
N GLU A 104 -5.48 28.63 -80.38
CA GLU A 104 -6.30 27.92 -79.39
C GLU A 104 -6.29 28.66 -78.04
N GLY A 105 -7.41 28.62 -77.31
CA GLY A 105 -7.53 29.29 -76.00
C GLY A 105 -6.70 28.60 -74.91
N ASP A 106 -6.29 29.34 -73.89
CA ASP A 106 -5.48 28.80 -72.79
C ASP A 106 -6.27 27.78 -71.94
N PRO A 107 -5.61 26.74 -71.36
CA PRO A 107 -6.24 25.81 -70.42
C PRO A 107 -6.83 26.51 -69.21
N GLY A 108 -7.98 26.03 -68.70
CA GLY A 108 -8.61 26.55 -67.49
C GLY A 108 -7.79 26.31 -66.21
N ASP A 109 -8.00 27.14 -65.20
CA ASP A 109 -7.27 27.08 -63.92
C ASP A 109 -7.62 25.81 -63.11
N LEU A 110 -6.61 25.26 -62.40
CA LEU A 110 -6.80 24.14 -61.48
C LEU A 110 -7.71 24.54 -60.31
N GLY A 111 -8.69 23.70 -59.97
CA GLY A 111 -9.57 23.91 -58.81
C GLY A 111 -8.82 23.89 -57.46
N PRO A 112 -9.37 24.51 -56.41
CA PRO A 112 -8.72 24.55 -55.10
C PRO A 112 -8.64 23.14 -54.46
N PRO A 113 -7.61 22.86 -53.63
CA PRO A 113 -7.53 21.60 -52.88
C PRO A 113 -8.75 21.37 -51.99
N GLY A 114 -9.14 20.10 -51.82
CA GLY A 114 -10.21 19.70 -50.90
C GLY A 114 -9.89 20.03 -49.43
N ALA A 115 -10.92 20.12 -48.60
CA ALA A 115 -10.75 20.39 -47.17
C ALA A 115 -10.02 19.24 -46.45
N PRO A 116 -9.18 19.53 -45.43
CA PRO A 116 -8.52 18.49 -44.63
C PRO A 116 -9.53 17.55 -43.95
N GLY A 117 -9.18 16.26 -43.84
CA GLY A 117 -9.95 15.26 -43.12
C GLY A 117 -10.13 15.59 -41.63
N ARG A 118 -11.13 14.98 -40.99
CA ARG A 118 -11.41 15.21 -39.56
C ARG A 118 -10.37 14.50 -38.67
N LEU A 119 -10.02 15.10 -37.53
CA LEU A 119 -9.14 14.49 -36.54
C LEU A 119 -9.76 13.19 -35.98
N GLY A 120 -8.95 12.15 -35.83
CA GLY A 120 -9.38 10.86 -35.25
C GLY A 120 -9.90 11.02 -33.82
N GLN A 121 -10.75 10.07 -33.40
CA GLN A 121 -11.35 10.11 -32.06
C GLN A 121 -10.32 9.81 -30.96
N LYS A 122 -10.53 10.39 -29.77
CA LYS A 122 -9.70 10.09 -28.60
C LYS A 122 -9.88 8.62 -28.20
N GLY A 123 -8.78 7.93 -27.94
CA GLY A 123 -8.81 6.53 -27.49
C GLY A 123 -9.54 6.35 -26.15
N ASP A 124 -9.96 5.11 -25.90
CA ASP A 124 -10.77 4.77 -24.72
C ASP A 124 -10.00 4.92 -23.41
N LYS A 125 -10.73 5.16 -22.32
CA LYS A 125 -10.15 5.19 -20.97
C LYS A 125 -9.65 3.79 -20.59
N GLY A 126 -8.41 3.71 -20.11
CA GLY A 126 -7.82 2.46 -19.62
C GLY A 126 -8.65 1.79 -18.52
N GLN A 127 -8.56 0.47 -18.43
CA GLN A 127 -9.30 -0.30 -17.43
C GLN A 127 -8.79 0.00 -16.02
N ARG A 128 -9.64 -0.15 -14.99
CA ARG A 128 -9.18 -0.10 -13.59
C ARG A 128 -8.26 -1.30 -13.35
N GLY A 129 -7.14 -1.07 -12.66
CA GLY A 129 -6.26 -2.16 -12.21
C GLY A 129 -7.00 -3.13 -11.28
N PRO A 130 -6.50 -4.37 -11.13
CA PRO A 130 -7.07 -5.30 -10.17
C PRO A 130 -6.99 -4.73 -8.74
N PRO A 131 -7.89 -5.14 -7.81
CA PRO A 131 -7.72 -4.87 -6.39
C PRO A 131 -6.32 -5.30 -5.93
N GLY A 132 -5.72 -4.54 -5.01
CA GLY A 132 -4.47 -4.95 -4.36
C GLY A 132 -4.66 -6.29 -3.65
N GLU A 133 -3.59 -7.09 -3.56
CA GLU A 133 -3.66 -8.33 -2.79
C GLU A 133 -3.97 -8.02 -1.32
N PRO A 134 -4.76 -8.87 -0.64
CA PRO A 134 -4.96 -8.75 0.81
C PRO A 134 -3.60 -8.70 1.52
N GLY A 135 -3.45 -7.80 2.50
CA GLY A 135 -2.26 -7.78 3.34
C GLY A 135 -2.05 -9.15 3.98
N VAL A 136 -0.82 -9.68 3.94
CA VAL A 136 -0.49 -10.97 4.52
C VAL A 136 -0.51 -10.83 6.04
N CYS A 137 -1.63 -11.16 6.67
CA CYS A 137 -1.67 -11.31 8.12
C CYS A 137 -1.10 -12.67 8.50
N ARG A 138 0.19 -12.72 8.83
CA ARG A 138 0.81 -13.90 9.45
C ARG A 138 0.44 -13.99 10.94
N CYS A 139 -0.84 -13.94 11.27
CA CYS A 139 -1.30 -14.39 12.58
C CYS A 139 -1.20 -15.92 12.60
N GLY A 140 -0.01 -16.46 12.92
CA GLY A 140 0.14 -17.90 13.13
C GLY A 140 1.52 -18.52 12.96
N SER A 141 2.53 -17.85 12.37
CA SER A 141 3.86 -18.49 12.24
C SER A 141 4.90 -17.99 13.24
N LEU A 142 4.93 -16.71 13.59
CA LEU A 142 5.87 -16.14 14.58
C LEU A 142 5.20 -14.99 15.32
N VAL A 143 4.45 -15.28 16.39
CA VAL A 143 4.05 -14.24 17.35
C VAL A 143 5.15 -14.21 18.41
N PRO A 144 5.98 -13.16 18.48
CA PRO A 144 6.98 -13.05 19.53
C PRO A 144 6.25 -12.97 20.86
N LYS A 145 6.48 -13.97 21.70
CA LYS A 145 6.00 -13.95 23.07
C LYS A 145 7.19 -13.79 23.97
N SER A 146 7.21 -12.69 24.70
CA SER A 146 8.21 -12.42 25.72
C SER A 146 7.49 -11.77 26.89
N ALA A 147 7.26 -12.55 27.94
CA ALA A 147 6.60 -12.06 29.12
C ALA A 147 6.98 -12.90 30.33
N PHE A 148 7.18 -12.26 31.48
CA PHE A 148 7.43 -12.94 32.74
C PHE A 148 6.72 -12.23 33.89
N SER A 149 6.43 -12.99 34.94
CA SER A 149 6.06 -12.46 36.24
C SER A 149 6.63 -13.37 37.31
N VAL A 150 7.37 -12.77 38.23
CA VAL A 150 8.15 -13.47 39.24
C VAL A 150 7.98 -12.80 40.59
N GLY A 151 8.00 -13.60 41.64
CA GLY A 151 8.02 -13.17 43.03
C GLY A 151 9.31 -13.57 43.73
N ILE A 152 9.50 -13.05 44.93
CA ILE A 152 10.64 -13.40 45.80
C ILE A 152 10.14 -14.13 47.04
N THR A 153 10.88 -15.15 47.50
CA THR A 153 10.50 -15.93 48.69
C THR A 153 11.30 -15.57 49.94
N SER A 154 12.27 -14.68 49.83
CA SER A 154 13.17 -14.28 50.92
C SER A 154 13.16 -12.76 51.07
N SER A 155 13.05 -12.30 52.30
CA SER A 155 13.22 -10.88 52.65
C SER A 155 14.69 -10.47 52.59
N TYR A 156 14.92 -9.16 52.39
CA TYR A 156 16.25 -8.54 52.50
C TYR A 156 17.32 -9.16 51.56
N PRO A 157 17.10 -9.18 50.24
CA PRO A 157 18.07 -9.70 49.27
C PRO A 157 19.39 -8.91 49.31
N THR A 158 20.45 -9.46 48.72
CA THR A 158 21.76 -8.79 48.69
C THR A 158 21.68 -7.40 48.04
N GLU A 159 22.20 -6.39 48.74
CA GLU A 159 22.28 -5.02 48.25
C GLU A 159 23.35 -4.88 47.16
N GLN A 160 23.21 -3.87 46.29
CA GLN A 160 24.16 -3.56 45.21
C GLN A 160 24.38 -4.73 44.23
N ALA A 161 23.39 -5.60 44.10
CA ALA A 161 23.38 -6.73 43.19
C ALA A 161 21.95 -6.95 42.63
N PRO A 162 21.82 -7.63 41.47
CA PRO A 162 20.51 -8.01 40.96
C PRO A 162 19.71 -8.84 41.97
N ILE A 163 18.47 -8.43 42.21
CA ILE A 163 17.54 -9.15 43.09
C ILE A 163 17.03 -10.39 42.37
N LYS A 164 17.19 -11.54 43.02
CA LYS A 164 16.78 -12.84 42.50
C LYS A 164 15.34 -13.16 42.88
N PHE A 165 14.40 -12.89 41.99
CA PHE A 165 13.01 -13.31 42.16
C PHE A 165 12.88 -14.77 41.74
N ASN A 166 12.91 -15.65 42.72
CA ASN A 166 13.01 -17.10 42.56
C ASN A 166 11.66 -17.83 42.42
N LYS A 167 10.54 -17.16 42.73
CA LYS A 167 9.18 -17.72 42.60
C LYS A 167 8.64 -17.37 41.22
N VAL A 168 8.81 -18.26 40.24
CA VAL A 168 8.29 -18.04 38.88
C VAL A 168 6.79 -18.27 38.85
N LEU A 169 6.00 -17.23 38.54
CA LEU A 169 4.57 -17.35 38.31
C LEU A 169 4.31 -17.75 36.84
N PHE A 170 5.00 -17.10 35.91
CA PHE A 170 5.14 -17.52 34.51
C PHE A 170 6.38 -16.89 33.87
N ASN A 171 6.89 -17.51 32.80
CA ASN A 171 8.08 -17.04 32.07
C ASN A 171 7.99 -17.48 30.59
N GLU A 172 7.06 -16.89 29.85
CA GLU A 172 6.82 -17.18 28.43
C GLU A 172 8.00 -16.64 27.59
N GLY A 173 8.63 -17.53 26.83
CA GLY A 173 9.87 -17.27 26.09
C GLY A 173 11.15 -17.60 26.88
N GLY A 174 11.06 -17.82 28.20
CA GLY A 174 12.23 -18.18 29.01
C GLY A 174 13.27 -17.07 29.14
N HIS A 175 12.86 -15.81 28.94
CA HIS A 175 13.74 -14.64 28.88
C HIS A 175 14.11 -14.07 30.26
N TYR A 176 13.39 -14.46 31.32
CA TYR A 176 13.82 -14.18 32.70
C TYR A 176 14.63 -15.34 33.27
N ASN A 177 15.77 -15.05 33.90
CA ASN A 177 16.61 -16.03 34.57
C ASN A 177 16.52 -15.86 36.10
N PRO A 178 15.87 -16.78 36.84
CA PRO A 178 15.74 -16.73 38.29
C PRO A 178 17.06 -16.87 39.06
N GLU A 179 18.08 -17.48 38.47
CA GLU A 179 19.40 -17.66 39.11
C GLU A 179 20.20 -16.35 39.14
N THR A 180 20.00 -15.50 38.13
CA THR A 180 20.69 -14.20 38.00
C THR A 180 19.81 -13.03 38.43
N GLY A 181 18.49 -13.17 38.41
CA GLY A 181 17.55 -12.09 38.69
C GLY A 181 17.26 -11.17 37.49
N LYS A 182 17.76 -11.52 36.30
CA LYS A 182 17.74 -10.66 35.11
C LYS A 182 16.76 -11.15 34.06
N PHE A 183 16.11 -10.21 33.39
CA PHE A 183 15.47 -10.40 32.10
C PHE A 183 16.48 -10.09 30.99
N ILE A 184 16.56 -10.95 29.98
CA ILE A 184 17.40 -10.76 28.79
C ILE A 184 16.47 -10.64 27.57
N CYS A 185 16.54 -9.50 26.90
CA CYS A 185 15.69 -9.25 25.75
C CYS A 185 16.06 -10.17 24.57
N ALA A 186 15.10 -10.93 24.06
CA ALA A 186 15.29 -11.74 22.84
C ALA A 186 14.79 -11.04 21.57
N TYR A 187 13.76 -10.20 21.69
CA TYR A 187 13.11 -9.55 20.56
C TYR A 187 13.20 -8.03 20.69
N PRO A 188 13.72 -7.29 19.69
CA PRO A 188 13.70 -5.84 19.72
C PRO A 188 12.27 -5.33 19.76
N GLY A 189 12.04 -4.30 20.57
CA GLY A 189 10.71 -3.72 20.68
C GLY A 189 10.48 -2.91 21.94
N ILE A 190 9.23 -2.53 22.13
CA ILE A 190 8.75 -1.76 23.27
C ILE A 190 8.25 -2.73 24.35
N TYR A 191 8.83 -2.63 25.53
CA TYR A 191 8.50 -3.45 26.70
C TYR A 191 7.89 -2.60 27.81
N TYR A 192 6.95 -3.18 28.53
CA TYR A 192 6.46 -2.66 29.80
C TYR A 192 7.05 -3.47 30.94
N PHE A 193 7.54 -2.80 31.98
CA PHE A 193 7.99 -3.41 33.22
C PHE A 193 7.26 -2.78 34.39
N SER A 194 6.87 -3.61 35.35
CA SER A 194 6.29 -3.18 36.62
C SER A 194 6.81 -4.01 37.77
N TYR A 195 6.85 -3.41 38.95
CA TYR A 195 7.14 -4.11 40.19
C TYR A 195 6.30 -3.54 41.31
N ASP A 196 5.94 -4.42 42.23
CA ASP A 196 5.15 -4.13 43.42
C ASP A 196 5.89 -4.76 44.59
N ILE A 197 6.44 -3.93 45.47
CA ILE A 197 7.36 -4.37 46.51
C ILE A 197 6.76 -4.04 47.86
N THR A 198 6.51 -5.08 48.65
CA THR A 198 6.18 -4.91 50.06
C THR A 198 7.45 -4.58 50.83
N LEU A 199 7.39 -3.57 51.70
CA LEU A 199 8.51 -3.19 52.55
C LEU A 199 8.18 -3.29 54.05
N ALA A 200 9.17 -3.70 54.85
CA ALA A 200 9.05 -3.89 56.29
C ALA A 200 10.38 -3.59 57.03
N ASN A 201 10.29 -3.01 58.22
CA ASN A 201 11.39 -2.74 59.17
C ASN A 201 12.48 -1.75 58.73
N LYS A 202 12.72 -1.57 57.43
CA LYS A 202 13.73 -0.65 56.87
C LYS A 202 13.13 0.15 55.70
N HIS A 203 13.72 1.30 55.41
CA HIS A 203 13.42 2.06 54.20
C HIS A 203 13.80 1.27 52.94
N LEU A 204 13.17 1.57 51.82
CA LEU A 204 13.42 0.93 50.53
C LEU A 204 14.00 1.94 49.54
N ALA A 205 15.10 1.57 48.89
CA ALA A 205 15.63 2.26 47.71
C ALA A 205 15.93 1.24 46.60
N ILE A 206 14.95 1.03 45.72
CA ILE A 206 15.01 0.04 44.64
C ILE A 206 15.06 0.73 43.29
N GLY A 207 15.89 0.20 42.38
CA GLY A 207 16.04 0.73 41.04
C GLY A 207 15.76 -0.32 39.98
N LEU A 208 15.08 0.09 38.91
CA LEU A 208 15.02 -0.67 37.65
C LEU A 208 16.22 -0.28 36.81
N VAL A 209 17.02 -1.27 36.42
CA VAL A 209 18.28 -1.07 35.71
C VAL A 209 18.19 -1.70 34.33
N GLN A 210 18.68 -1.00 33.31
CA GLN A 210 18.91 -1.51 31.96
C GLN A 210 20.40 -1.36 31.65
N ASN A 211 21.09 -2.46 31.35
CA ASN A 211 22.52 -2.46 30.99
C ASN A 211 23.41 -1.60 31.94
N GLY A 212 23.12 -1.66 33.25
CA GLY A 212 23.85 -0.91 34.28
C GLY A 212 23.41 0.54 34.48
N GLN A 213 22.44 1.05 33.71
CA GLN A 213 21.87 2.39 33.90
C GLN A 213 20.50 2.33 34.57
N TYR A 214 20.30 3.15 35.60
CA TYR A 214 18.99 3.28 36.25
C TYR A 214 17.97 3.94 35.32
N ARG A 215 16.85 3.26 35.10
CA ARG A 215 15.68 3.78 34.37
C ARG A 215 14.62 4.31 35.31
N ILE A 216 14.45 3.67 36.47
CA ILE A 216 13.58 4.13 37.56
C ILE A 216 14.36 4.01 38.86
N LYS A 217 14.18 4.99 39.76
CA LYS A 217 14.58 4.87 41.16
C LYS A 217 13.34 5.14 42.02
N THR A 218 13.01 4.19 42.87
CA THR A 218 11.84 4.24 43.75
C THR A 218 12.33 4.23 45.19
N PHE A 219 11.85 5.18 45.97
CA PHE A 219 12.18 5.35 47.37
C PHE A 219 10.90 5.27 48.19
N ASP A 220 10.94 4.52 49.28
CA ASP A 220 9.85 4.48 50.25
C ASP A 220 10.39 4.46 51.67
N ALA A 221 9.80 5.28 52.53
CA ALA A 221 10.23 5.50 53.89
C ALA A 221 9.35 4.73 54.87
N ASN A 222 9.85 3.59 55.36
CA ASN A 222 9.16 2.85 56.42
C ASN A 222 9.17 3.59 57.77
N THR A 223 8.02 3.64 58.44
CA THR A 223 7.83 4.24 59.79
C THR A 223 7.52 3.23 60.90
N GLY A 224 7.68 1.94 60.64
CA GLY A 224 7.40 0.83 61.56
C GLY A 224 6.23 -0.07 61.15
N ASN A 225 5.64 0.18 59.97
CA ASN A 225 4.52 -0.57 59.41
C ASN A 225 4.95 -1.35 58.14
N HIS A 226 3.99 -2.04 57.53
CA HIS A 226 4.14 -2.62 56.21
C HIS A 226 3.56 -1.69 55.16
N ASP A 227 4.39 -1.28 54.21
CA ASP A 227 3.99 -0.41 53.09
C ASP A 227 4.23 -1.15 51.76
N VAL A 228 3.70 -0.59 50.66
CA VAL A 228 3.89 -1.12 49.31
C VAL A 228 4.40 0.00 48.41
N ALA A 229 5.55 -0.25 47.80
CA ALA A 229 6.16 0.64 46.83
C ALA A 229 6.10 -0.01 45.44
N SER A 230 5.59 0.73 44.47
CA SER A 230 5.45 0.25 43.09
C SER A 230 6.14 1.19 42.11
N GLY A 231 6.62 0.63 41.01
CA GLY A 231 7.16 1.41 39.90
C GLY A 231 6.89 0.72 38.58
N SER A 232 6.70 1.51 37.52
CA SER A 232 6.55 0.97 36.17
C SER A 232 7.11 1.91 35.12
N THR A 233 7.55 1.36 34.01
CA THR A 233 7.98 2.14 32.84
C THR A 233 7.78 1.37 31.55
N VAL A 234 7.73 2.11 30.46
CA VAL A 234 7.79 1.60 29.10
C VAL A 234 9.14 1.98 28.51
N MET A 235 9.87 1.01 27.95
CA MET A 235 11.16 1.27 27.32
C MET A 235 11.40 0.39 26.10
N PHE A 236 12.20 0.90 25.17
CA PHE A 236 12.67 0.14 24.02
C PHE A 236 13.89 -0.69 24.42
N LEU A 237 13.92 -1.96 24.02
CA LEU A 237 15.04 -2.87 24.23
C LEU A 237 15.54 -3.42 22.89
N ASN A 238 16.85 -3.59 22.79
CA ASN A 238 17.50 -4.38 21.74
C ASN A 238 17.74 -5.81 22.23
N PRO A 239 17.98 -6.80 21.33
CA PRO A 239 18.42 -8.12 21.73
C PRO A 239 19.65 -8.05 22.63
N GLU A 240 19.72 -8.96 23.61
CA GLU A 240 20.76 -9.05 24.64
C GLU A 240 20.76 -7.91 25.68
N ASP A 241 19.87 -6.91 25.56
CA ASP A 241 19.69 -5.94 26.65
C ASP A 241 19.22 -6.64 27.92
N GLU A 242 19.90 -6.37 29.02
CA GLU A 242 19.60 -6.91 30.34
C GLU A 242 18.79 -5.92 31.17
N VAL A 243 17.73 -6.40 31.81
CA VAL A 243 16.88 -5.61 32.72
C VAL A 243 16.73 -6.32 34.05
N TRP A 244 16.93 -5.61 35.17
CA TRP A 244 16.77 -6.17 36.51
C TRP A 244 16.37 -5.11 37.54
N LEU A 245 16.05 -5.57 38.75
CA LEU A 245 15.89 -4.72 39.93
C LEU A 245 17.06 -4.90 40.88
N GLU A 246 17.50 -3.81 41.50
CA GLU A 246 18.53 -3.85 42.55
C GLU A 246 18.25 -2.84 43.65
N ILE A 247 18.70 -3.16 44.87
CA ILE A 247 18.78 -2.19 45.97
C ILE A 247 20.08 -1.40 45.80
N PHE A 248 19.99 -0.14 45.37
CA PHE A 248 21.18 0.64 44.99
C PHE A 248 21.79 1.43 46.14
N TYR A 249 21.04 1.65 47.23
CA TYR A 249 21.49 2.41 48.39
C TYR A 249 21.73 1.48 49.57
N ARG A 250 22.85 1.68 50.27
CA ARG A 250 23.20 0.86 51.45
C ARG A 250 22.24 1.11 52.60
N ASP A 251 21.94 0.06 53.36
CA ASP A 251 21.06 0.11 54.54
C ASP A 251 19.60 0.52 54.23
N GLN A 252 19.21 0.61 52.96
CA GLN A 252 17.84 0.88 52.50
C GLN A 252 17.24 -0.32 51.77
N ASN A 253 17.41 -1.48 52.41
CA ASN A 253 16.83 -2.74 51.97
C ASN A 253 15.62 -3.09 52.84
N GLY A 254 14.49 -2.46 52.54
CA GLY A 254 13.21 -2.74 53.19
C GLY A 254 12.44 -3.90 52.58
N LEU A 255 12.90 -4.48 51.48
CA LEU A 255 12.15 -5.46 50.70
C LEU A 255 11.81 -6.69 51.56
N PHE A 256 10.52 -6.99 51.62
CA PHE A 256 9.95 -8.01 52.48
C PHE A 256 9.10 -9.00 51.67
N ALA A 257 9.13 -10.26 52.09
CA ALA A 257 8.33 -11.34 51.56
C ALA A 257 8.00 -12.33 52.67
N ASP A 258 6.73 -12.74 52.74
CA ASP A 258 6.22 -13.73 53.68
C ASP A 258 5.27 -14.68 52.94
N PRO A 259 5.53 -16.01 52.94
CA PRO A 259 4.71 -16.97 52.21
C PRO A 259 3.22 -17.00 52.61
N GLY A 260 2.86 -16.48 53.78
CA GLY A 260 1.52 -16.55 54.33
C GLY A 260 0.61 -15.39 53.94
N TRP A 261 1.13 -14.20 53.66
CA TRP A 261 0.26 -13.03 53.48
C TRP A 261 0.80 -11.90 52.59
N THR A 262 2.06 -11.94 52.12
CA THR A 262 2.58 -10.88 51.23
C THR A 262 3.58 -11.37 50.19
N ASP A 263 3.44 -10.85 48.98
CA ASP A 263 4.36 -11.04 47.87
C ASP A 263 5.03 -9.72 47.50
N SER A 264 6.27 -9.82 46.99
CA SER A 264 6.95 -8.75 46.25
C SER A 264 7.21 -9.27 44.84
N LEU A 265 6.71 -8.56 43.83
CA LEU A 265 6.62 -9.02 42.45
C LEU A 265 7.42 -8.14 41.49
N PHE A 266 7.92 -8.76 40.43
CA PHE A 266 8.51 -8.10 39.27
C PHE A 266 7.96 -8.75 38.00
N SER A 267 7.43 -7.94 37.10
CA SER A 267 6.81 -8.39 35.86
C SER A 267 7.29 -7.56 34.68
N GLY A 268 7.32 -8.17 33.51
CA GLY A 268 7.60 -7.46 32.27
C GLY A 268 7.12 -8.22 31.04
N PHE A 269 6.71 -7.48 30.02
CA PHE A 269 6.23 -8.07 28.77
C PHE A 269 6.42 -7.16 27.56
N LEU A 270 6.55 -7.79 26.39
CA LEU A 270 6.61 -7.14 25.10
C LEU A 270 5.22 -6.55 24.74
N LEU A 271 5.17 -5.25 24.50
CA LEU A 271 3.97 -4.55 23.99
C LEU A 271 3.95 -4.58 22.46
N TYR A 272 5.05 -4.17 21.84
CA TYR A 272 5.16 -4.05 20.40
C TYR A 272 6.54 -4.53 19.96
N ALA A 273 6.57 -5.58 19.13
CA ALA A 273 7.79 -6.02 18.47
C ALA A 273 8.15 -5.03 17.35
N ASP A 274 9.45 -4.82 17.13
CA ASP A 274 9.92 -4.12 15.94
C ASP A 274 9.62 -4.97 14.69
N THR A 275 8.76 -4.45 13.81
CA THR A 275 8.28 -5.17 12.63
C THR A 275 9.40 -5.40 11.61
N ASN A 276 10.37 -4.49 11.50
CA ASN A 276 11.46 -4.62 10.52
C ASN A 276 12.34 -5.83 10.84
N TYR A 277 12.61 -6.07 12.13
CA TYR A 277 13.37 -7.22 12.59
C TYR A 277 12.63 -8.54 12.32
N MET A 278 11.30 -8.52 12.46
CA MET A 278 10.48 -9.70 12.20
C MET A 278 10.36 -10.02 10.71
N ASP A 279 10.35 -9.00 9.87
CA ASP A 279 10.38 -9.18 8.42
C ASP A 279 11.71 -9.79 7.97
N THR A 280 12.86 -9.37 8.54
CA THR A 280 14.16 -9.98 8.24
C THR A 280 14.24 -11.45 8.67
N LEU A 281 13.76 -11.78 9.87
CA LEU A 281 13.71 -13.19 10.31
C LEU A 281 12.78 -14.03 9.42
N ALA A 282 11.69 -13.46 8.91
CA ALA A 282 10.77 -14.18 8.04
C ALA A 282 11.34 -14.42 6.62
N GLU A 283 12.35 -13.67 6.19
CA GLU A 283 13.06 -13.86 4.93
C GLU A 283 14.15 -14.94 5.05
N ASP A 284 14.86 -15.00 6.18
CA ASP A 284 15.92 -16.01 6.42
C ASP A 284 15.40 -17.46 6.51
N TYR A 285 14.10 -17.65 6.78
CA TYR A 285 13.44 -18.96 6.85
C TYR A 285 12.67 -19.35 5.57
N LYS A 286 12.91 -18.67 4.44
CA LYS A 286 12.43 -19.08 3.11
C LYS A 286 13.50 -19.85 2.34
#